data_AF-A0A418WZS6-F1
#
_entry.id   AF-A0A418WZS6-F1
#
_cell.length_a   1.000
_cell.length_b   1.000
_cell.length_c   1.000
_cell.angle_alpha   90.00
_cell.angle_beta   90.00
_cell.angle_gamma   90.00
#
_symmetry.space_group_name_H-M   'P 1'
#
loop_
_entity.id
_entity.type
_entity.pdbx_description
1 polymer ?
#
loop_
_entity_poly.entity_id
_entity_poly.type
_entity_poly.pdbx_seq_one_letter_code
_entity_poly.pdbx_strand_id
1 'polypeptide(L)'
;MTHTKNQFGVPQYPDTDARRLFVLLSAIDLLERPTASAIADLTGHDKESIDDEVQKLREQYGVVLPKLGEVYRIESWGDVLKKNGVKKFLKG
;
A
#
# COMPACT_ATOMS: atom_id res chain seq x y z
N MET A 1 0.48 -20.75 2.30
CA MET A 1 1.84 -20.19 2.10
C MET A 1 2.08 -19.20 3.23
N THR A 2 3.09 -19.44 4.05
CA THR A 2 3.43 -18.58 5.19
C THR A 2 4.44 -17.56 4.70
N HIS A 3 4.06 -16.28 4.68
CA HIS A 3 4.95 -15.19 4.27
C HIS A 3 5.73 -14.69 5.47
N THR A 4 6.98 -14.30 5.28
CA THR A 4 7.78 -13.62 6.30
C THR A 4 7.08 -12.31 6.69
N LYS A 5 7.02 -11.99 7.98
CA LYS A 5 6.47 -10.72 8.48
C LYS A 5 7.61 -9.83 8.95
N ASN A 6 7.48 -8.52 8.75
CA ASN A 6 8.43 -7.55 9.33
C ASN A 6 8.16 -7.35 10.85
N GLN A 7 8.93 -6.46 11.48
CA GLN A 7 8.80 -6.15 12.92
C GLN A 7 7.43 -5.59 13.33
N PHE A 8 6.65 -5.09 12.38
CA PHE A 8 5.28 -4.59 12.60
C PHE A 8 4.21 -5.66 12.31
N GLY A 9 4.62 -6.89 12.01
CA GLY A 9 3.70 -7.98 11.66
C GLY A 9 3.14 -7.89 10.24
N VAL A 10 3.65 -6.98 9.40
CA VAL A 10 3.20 -6.79 8.01
C VAL A 10 3.80 -7.87 7.13
N PRO A 11 2.97 -8.65 6.39
CA PRO A 11 3.45 -9.67 5.46
C PRO A 11 4.34 -9.08 4.36
N GLN A 12 5.44 -9.78 4.05
CA GLN A 12 6.40 -9.41 3.02
C GLN A 12 6.19 -10.29 1.79
N TYR A 13 5.87 -9.65 0.67
CA TYR A 13 5.63 -10.31 -0.62
C TYR A 13 6.75 -9.97 -1.61
N PRO A 14 7.07 -10.86 -2.57
CA PRO A 14 7.98 -10.56 -3.67
C PRO A 14 7.53 -9.35 -4.50
N ASP A 15 8.47 -8.67 -5.15
CA ASP A 15 8.21 -7.42 -5.89
C ASP A 15 7.22 -7.59 -7.06
N THR A 16 7.13 -8.79 -7.63
CA THR A 16 6.20 -9.11 -8.73
C THR A 16 4.81 -9.51 -8.26
N ASP A 17 4.57 -9.59 -6.95
CA ASP A 17 3.30 -10.01 -6.37
C ASP A 17 2.38 -8.80 -6.13
N ALA A 18 1.20 -8.80 -6.76
CA ALA A 18 0.19 -7.76 -6.61
C ALA A 18 -0.21 -7.47 -5.15
N ARG A 19 -0.11 -8.47 -4.25
CA ARG A 19 -0.41 -8.29 -2.82
C ARG A 19 0.51 -7.27 -2.15
N ARG A 20 1.71 -7.06 -2.69
CA ARG A 20 2.62 -6.01 -2.26
C ARG A 20 2.00 -4.61 -2.42
N LEU A 21 1.38 -4.34 -3.57
CA LEU A 21 0.65 -3.08 -3.79
C LEU A 21 -0.55 -2.93 -2.86
N PHE A 22 -1.23 -4.03 -2.54
CA PHE A 22 -2.37 -4.04 -1.61
C PHE A 22 -1.95 -3.76 -0.16
N VAL A 23 -0.76 -4.20 0.26
CA VAL A 23 -0.16 -3.84 1.54
C VAL A 23 0.11 -2.33 1.58
N LEU A 24 0.74 -1.77 0.55
CA LEU A 24 0.99 -0.33 0.44
C LEU A 24 -0.30 0.48 0.51
N LEU A 25 -1.32 0.12 -0.27
CA LEU A 25 -2.61 0.81 -0.27
C LEU A 25 -3.30 0.73 1.11
N SER A 26 -3.20 -0.41 1.78
CA SER A 26 -3.74 -0.60 3.12
C SER A 26 -3.00 0.24 4.16
N ALA A 27 -1.68 0.40 4.02
CA ALA A 27 -0.88 1.25 4.89
C ALA A 27 -1.26 2.73 4.74
N ILE A 28 -1.54 3.18 3.51
CA ILE A 28 -2.05 4.53 3.25
C ILE A 28 -3.39 4.78 3.95
N ASP A 29 -4.32 3.81 3.93
CA ASP A 29 -5.62 3.93 4.64
C ASP A 29 -5.47 3.86 6.17
N LEU A 30 -4.42 3.20 6.68
CA LEU A 30 -4.22 2.98 8.11
C LEU A 30 -3.52 4.16 8.79
N LEU A 31 -2.49 4.72 8.15
CA LEU A 31 -1.67 5.77 8.73
C LEU A 31 -2.48 7.07 8.83
N GLU A 32 -2.33 7.78 9.94
CA GLU A 32 -2.92 9.12 10.10
C GLU A 32 -2.28 10.13 9.14
N ARG A 33 -0.97 9.99 8.91
CA ARG A 33 -0.19 10.83 8.00
C ARG A 33 0.70 9.97 7.09
N PRO A 34 0.13 9.38 6.02
CA PRO A 34 0.85 8.48 5.11
C PRO A 34 1.81 9.27 4.21
N THR A 35 3.02 9.52 4.70
CA THR A 35 4.15 9.98 3.89
C THR A 35 4.89 8.80 3.28
N ALA A 36 5.70 9.01 2.24
CA ALA A 36 6.51 7.94 1.65
C ALA A 36 7.40 7.26 2.70
N SER A 37 7.97 8.03 3.63
CA SER A 37 8.77 7.49 4.74
C SER A 37 7.93 6.62 5.67
N ALA A 38 6.78 7.13 6.13
CA ALA A 38 5.93 6.39 7.08
C ALA A 38 5.36 5.10 6.48
N ILE A 39 5.05 5.12 5.17
CA ILE A 39 4.60 3.93 4.44
C ILE A 39 5.74 2.91 4.38
N ALA A 40 6.92 3.33 3.92
CA ALA A 40 8.10 2.46 3.82
C ALA A 40 8.47 1.84 5.18
N ASP A 41 8.48 2.65 6.24
CA ASP A 41 8.77 2.19 7.60
C ASP A 41 7.79 1.09 8.05
N LEU A 42 6.49 1.28 7.81
CA LEU A 42 5.47 0.31 8.20
C LEU A 42 5.50 -0.96 7.33
N THR A 43 5.65 -0.83 6.02
CA THR A 43 5.43 -1.94 5.08
C THR A 43 6.71 -2.68 4.71
N GLY A 44 7.88 -2.10 4.90
CA GLY A 44 9.15 -2.61 4.38
C GLY A 44 9.34 -2.37 2.87
N HIS A 45 8.57 -1.44 2.30
CA HIS A 45 8.80 -0.99 0.93
C HIS A 45 10.01 -0.06 0.84
N ASP A 46 10.64 -0.01 -0.33
CA ASP A 46 11.64 1.02 -0.58
C ASP A 46 10.94 2.37 -0.65
N LYS A 47 11.47 3.36 0.09
CA LYS A 47 10.92 4.71 0.11
C LYS A 47 10.95 5.36 -1.27
N GLU A 48 11.99 5.09 -2.06
CA GLU A 48 12.15 5.65 -3.40
C GLU A 48 11.17 5.03 -4.40
N SER A 49 10.66 3.81 -4.14
CA SER A 49 9.69 3.14 -5.02
C SER A 49 8.23 3.51 -4.75
N ILE A 50 7.92 4.23 -3.66
CA ILE A 50 6.52 4.48 -3.23
C ILE A 50 5.72 5.22 -4.31
N ASP A 51 6.31 6.25 -4.93
CA ASP A 51 5.61 7.02 -5.98
C ASP A 51 5.27 6.14 -7.20
N ASP A 52 6.21 5.27 -7.62
CA ASP A 52 5.98 4.33 -8.73
C ASP A 52 4.93 3.27 -8.40
N GLU A 53 4.93 2.75 -7.17
CA GLU A 53 3.93 1.78 -6.71
C GLU A 53 2.53 2.42 -6.59
N VAL A 54 2.44 3.69 -6.18
CA VAL A 54 1.19 4.45 -6.21
C VAL A 54 0.70 4.63 -7.65
N GLN A 55 1.59 4.86 -8.61
CA GLN A 55 1.19 4.92 -10.02
C GLN A 55 0.67 3.57 -10.52
N LYS A 56 1.32 2.45 -10.16
CA LYS A 56 0.81 1.11 -10.48
C LYS A 56 -0.59 0.88 -9.90
N LEU A 57 -0.87 1.34 -8.68
CA LEU A 57 -2.21 1.26 -8.07
C LEU A 57 -3.27 2.03 -8.87
N ARG A 58 -2.92 3.21 -9.38
CA ARG A 58 -3.80 4.01 -10.25
C ARG A 58 -4.04 3.32 -11.59
N GLU A 59 -2.98 2.90 -12.26
CA GLU A 59 -3.04 2.33 -13.61
C GLU A 59 -3.70 0.95 -13.64
N GLN A 60 -3.33 0.06 -12.72
CA GLN A 60 -3.77 -1.34 -12.76
C GLN A 60 -5.12 -1.57 -12.07
N TYR A 61 -5.46 -0.74 -11.09
CA TYR A 61 -6.64 -0.96 -10.24
C TYR A 61 -7.61 0.23 -10.21
N GLY A 62 -7.31 1.33 -10.89
CA GLY A 62 -8.19 2.50 -10.96
C GLY A 62 -8.33 3.25 -9.64
N VAL A 63 -7.38 3.09 -8.72
CA VAL A 63 -7.40 3.77 -7.41
C VAL A 63 -7.16 5.27 -7.63
N VAL A 64 -7.93 6.13 -6.97
CA VAL A 64 -7.71 7.58 -6.98
C VAL A 64 -6.99 7.97 -5.71
N LEU A 65 -5.74 8.39 -5.85
CA LEU A 65 -4.80 8.51 -4.74
C LEU A 65 -3.97 9.81 -4.81
N PRO A 66 -4.55 11.01 -4.67
CA PRO A 66 -3.80 12.27 -4.72
C PRO A 66 -2.72 12.35 -3.63
N LYS A 67 -1.67 13.12 -3.93
CA LYS A 67 -0.60 13.50 -3.00
C LYS A 67 -0.77 14.99 -2.66
N LEU A 68 -1.08 15.28 -1.40
CA LEU A 68 -1.28 16.64 -0.88
C LEU A 68 -0.05 17.02 -0.06
N GLY A 69 0.86 17.76 -0.68
CA GLY A 69 2.21 17.98 -0.15
C GLY A 69 2.97 16.66 -0.09
N GLU A 70 3.26 16.18 1.12
CA GLU A 70 3.98 14.91 1.34
C GLU A 70 3.04 13.73 1.68
N VAL A 71 1.74 13.98 1.79
CA VAL A 71 0.78 13.00 2.32
C VAL A 71 -0.07 12.43 1.19
N TYR A 72 -0.16 11.10 1.13
CA TYR A 72 -1.05 10.40 0.20
C TYR A 72 -2.47 10.30 0.77
N ARG A 73 -3.50 10.42 -0.06
CA ARG A 73 -4.89 10.24 0.40
C ARG A 73 -5.64 9.38 -0.59
N ILE A 74 -6.41 8.41 -0.08
CA ILE A 74 -7.31 7.61 -0.92
C ILE A 74 -8.63 8.35 -1.04
N GLU A 75 -9.00 8.74 -2.26
CA GLU A 75 -10.33 9.29 -2.57
C GLU A 75 -11.26 8.22 -3.12
N SER A 76 -10.72 7.28 -3.91
CA SER A 76 -11.46 6.12 -4.40
C SER A 76 -10.56 4.90 -4.44
N TRP A 77 -11.13 3.74 -4.12
CA TRP A 77 -10.45 2.44 -4.23
C TRP A 77 -10.49 1.86 -5.65
N GLY A 78 -11.16 2.56 -6.59
CA GLY A 78 -11.46 2.03 -7.91
C GLY A 78 -12.60 1.01 -7.88
N ASP A 79 -13.07 0.63 -9.07
CA ASP A 79 -14.28 -0.20 -9.20
C ASP A 79 -14.01 -1.70 -8.94
N VAL A 80 -12.75 -2.11 -9.02
CA VAL A 80 -12.35 -3.52 -8.94
C VAL A 80 -11.95 -3.93 -7.52
N LEU A 81 -11.50 -3.00 -6.67
CA LEU A 81 -11.00 -3.32 -5.33
C LEU A 81 -12.09 -3.26 -4.26
N LYS A 82 -12.29 -4.39 -3.57
CA LYS A 82 -13.08 -4.42 -2.33
C LYS A 82 -12.20 -3.99 -1.16
N LYS A 83 -12.40 -2.79 -0.60
CA LYS A 83 -11.63 -2.22 0.54
C LYS A 83 -11.32 -3.25 1.63
N ASN A 84 -12.34 -3.95 2.13
CA ASN A 84 -12.17 -4.94 3.21
C ASN A 84 -11.31 -6.15 2.81
N GLY A 85 -11.32 -6.53 1.53
CA GLY A 85 -10.45 -7.57 0.98
C GLY A 85 -9.00 -7.11 0.94
N VAL A 86 -8.76 -5.87 0.49
CA VAL A 86 -7.42 -5.29 0.42
C VAL A 86 -6.80 -5.14 1.81
N LYS A 87 -7.54 -4.59 2.78
CA LYS A 87 -7.07 -4.39 4.17
C LYS A 87 -6.63 -5.67 4.89
N LYS A 88 -7.12 -6.85 4.47
CA LYS A 88 -6.69 -8.13 5.06
C LYS A 88 -5.23 -8.44 4.76
N PHE A 89 -4.71 -8.01 3.60
CA PHE A 89 -3.33 -8.28 3.21
C PHE A 89 -2.31 -7.58 4.12
N LEU A 90 -2.68 -6.49 4.80
CA LEU A 90 -1.82 -5.81 5.77
C LEU A 90 -1.60 -6.61 7.06
N LYS A 91 -2.58 -7.44 7.46
CA LYS A 91 -2.56 -8.16 8.74
C LYS A 91 -2.06 -9.61 8.60
N GLY A 92 -2.13 -10.17 7.38
CA GLY A 92 -1.75 -11.55 7.06
C GLY A 92 -2.82 -12.55 7.41
#